data_AF-A0A1I1BMB0-F1
#
_entry.id   AF-A0A1I1BMB0-F1
#
_cell.length_a   1.000
_cell.length_b   1.000
_cell.length_c   1.000
_cell.angle_alpha   90.00
_cell.angle_beta   90.00
_cell.angle_gamma   90.00
#
_symmetry.space_group_name_H-M   'P 1'
#
loop_
_entity.id
_entity.type
_entity.pdbx_description
1 polymer ?
#
loop_
_entity_poly.entity_id
_entity_poly.type
_entity_poly.pdbx_seq_one_letter_code
_entity_poly.pdbx_strand_id
1 'polypeptide(L)'
;MNQDYLDPINALNMPEMADTTFAMDFLLRAKEGVRNAAIALTETTSPEARTLLRNQLRQGIAMHQEITDLMMRKKWFHPYELSEQYQLDQLSANNTVMIGQMNLFPGDTSRKGMFDRTPDEHMKGDQA
;
A
#
# COMPACT_ATOMS: atom_id res chain seq x y z
N MET A 1 10.91 13.71 22.72
CA MET A 1 10.68 13.45 21.29
C MET A 1 9.19 13.30 21.08
N ASN A 2 8.58 14.06 20.16
CA ASN A 2 7.16 13.90 19.83
C ASN A 2 6.95 12.54 19.17
N GLN A 3 5.94 11.79 19.62
CA GLN A 3 5.50 10.52 19.00
C GLN A 3 4.50 10.78 17.87
N ASP A 4 4.65 11.89 17.17
CA ASP A 4 3.80 12.25 16.04
C ASP A 4 4.39 11.61 14.78
N TYR A 5 3.78 10.51 14.33
CA TYR A 5 4.21 9.78 13.14
C TYR A 5 3.80 10.46 11.82
N LEU A 6 3.08 11.59 11.89
CA LEU A 6 2.82 12.46 10.73
C LEU A 6 3.94 13.49 10.52
N ASP A 7 4.81 13.69 11.50
CA ASP A 7 6.02 14.51 11.34
C ASP A 7 6.98 13.81 10.36
N PRO A 8 7.42 14.46 9.27
CA PRO A 8 8.40 13.90 8.34
C PRO A 8 9.65 13.32 8.99
N ILE A 9 10.06 13.85 10.15
CA ILE A 9 11.21 13.34 10.91
C ILE A 9 10.95 11.92 11.43
N ASN A 10 9.72 11.65 11.87
CA ASN A 10 9.31 10.35 12.40
C ASN A 10 8.78 9.39 11.33
N ALA A 11 8.43 9.89 10.14
CA ALA A 11 7.98 9.10 9.00
C ALA A 11 9.12 8.61 8.08
N LEU A 12 10.39 8.88 8.44
CA LEU A 12 11.54 8.43 7.67
C LEU A 12 11.53 6.90 7.51
N ASN A 13 11.69 6.40 6.28
CA ASN A 13 11.61 4.97 5.88
C ASN A 13 10.20 4.38 5.73
N MET A 14 9.13 5.11 6.07
CA MET A 14 7.75 4.65 5.86
C MET A 14 7.39 4.50 4.37
N PRO A 15 7.76 5.44 3.46
CA PRO A 15 7.50 5.27 2.04
C PRO A 15 8.15 4.01 1.45
N GLU A 16 9.40 3.73 1.82
CA GLU A 16 10.15 2.55 1.36
C GLU A 16 9.55 1.25 1.89
N MET A 17 8.99 1.26 3.12
CA MET A 17 8.22 0.13 3.64
C MET A 17 6.88 -0.06 2.92
N ALA A 18 6.30 1.01 2.38
CA ALA A 18 5.04 0.96 1.62
C ALA A 18 5.24 0.55 0.15
N ASP A 19 6.40 0.82 -0.45
CA ASP A 19 6.72 0.51 -1.85
C ASP A 19 6.45 -0.96 -2.21
N THR A 20 6.82 -1.89 -1.31
CA THR A 20 6.58 -3.34 -1.50
C THR A 20 5.08 -3.66 -1.55
N THR A 21 4.29 -2.99 -0.71
CA THR A 21 2.84 -3.16 -0.62
C THR A 21 2.16 -2.60 -1.87
N PHE A 22 2.58 -1.42 -2.32
CA PHE A 22 2.06 -0.83 -3.56
C PHE A 22 2.42 -1.67 -4.80
N ALA A 23 3.65 -2.20 -4.86
CA ALA A 23 4.07 -3.08 -5.93
C ALA A 23 3.24 -4.38 -5.95
N MET A 24 2.98 -4.98 -4.78
CA MET A 24 2.14 -6.17 -4.67
C MET A 24 0.68 -5.93 -5.07
N ASP A 25 0.05 -4.85 -4.59
CA ASP A 25 -1.33 -4.51 -5.01
C ASP A 25 -1.37 -4.26 -6.52
N PHE A 26 -0.41 -3.52 -7.06
CA PHE A 26 -0.38 -3.25 -8.50
C PHE A 26 -0.19 -4.52 -9.34
N LEU A 27 0.68 -5.44 -8.91
CA LEU A 27 0.86 -6.75 -9.55
C LEU A 27 -0.43 -7.57 -9.55
N LEU A 28 -1.15 -7.60 -8.42
CA LEU A 28 -2.43 -8.28 -8.29
C LEU A 28 -3.49 -7.67 -9.21
N ARG A 29 -3.62 -6.34 -9.25
CA ARG A 29 -4.56 -5.65 -10.14
C ARG A 29 -4.25 -5.86 -11.61
N ALA A 30 -2.97 -5.88 -12.00
CA ALA A 30 -2.57 -6.21 -13.36
C ALA A 30 -3.00 -7.64 -13.74
N LYS A 31 -2.83 -8.62 -12.83
CA LYS A 31 -3.27 -10.01 -13.02
C LYS A 31 -4.79 -10.14 -13.13
N GLU A 32 -5.53 -9.43 -12.29
CA GLU A 32 -6.99 -9.36 -12.36
C GLU A 32 -7.46 -8.73 -13.68
N GLY A 33 -6.79 -7.66 -14.13
CA GLY A 33 -7.07 -7.04 -15.43
C GLY A 33 -6.90 -8.01 -16.60
N VAL A 34 -5.81 -8.80 -16.59
CA VAL A 34 -5.57 -9.86 -17.58
C VAL A 34 -6.70 -10.90 -17.55
N ARG A 35 -7.09 -11.39 -16.36
CA ARG A 35 -8.18 -12.36 -16.21
C ARG A 35 -9.50 -11.81 -16.74
N ASN A 36 -9.85 -10.59 -16.36
CA ASN A 36 -11.12 -9.95 -16.74
C ASN A 36 -11.16 -9.66 -18.25
N ALA A 37 -10.06 -9.23 -18.84
CA ALA A 37 -9.96 -9.02 -20.29
C ALA A 37 -10.12 -10.34 -21.06
N ALA A 38 -9.57 -11.44 -20.56
CA ALA A 38 -9.73 -12.77 -21.15
C ALA A 38 -11.19 -13.25 -21.10
N ILE A 39 -11.88 -13.05 -19.98
CA ILE A 39 -13.31 -13.36 -19.84
C ILE A 39 -14.13 -12.53 -20.83
N ALA A 40 -13.93 -11.21 -20.85
CA ALA A 40 -14.65 -10.31 -21.76
C ALA A 40 -14.41 -10.63 -23.25
N LEU A 41 -13.22 -11.10 -23.62
CA LEU A 41 -12.90 -11.54 -24.98
C LEU A 41 -13.75 -12.72 -25.45
N THR A 42 -14.13 -13.61 -24.54
CA THR A 42 -14.98 -14.77 -24.85
C THR A 42 -16.46 -14.40 -24.97
N GLU A 43 -16.90 -13.38 -24.25
CA GLU A 43 -18.31 -12.97 -24.17
C GLU A 43 -18.68 -11.85 -25.17
N THR A 44 -17.70 -11.10 -25.67
CA THR A 44 -17.96 -9.97 -26.57
C THR A 44 -18.45 -10.41 -27.95
N THR A 45 -19.47 -9.72 -28.49
CA THR A 45 -20.02 -9.98 -29.83
C THR A 45 -19.51 -9.00 -30.89
N SER A 46 -19.13 -7.77 -30.51
CA SER A 46 -18.60 -6.77 -31.45
C SER A 46 -17.15 -7.09 -31.87
N PRO A 47 -16.84 -7.13 -33.18
CA PRO A 47 -15.47 -7.31 -33.68
C PRO A 47 -14.49 -6.22 -33.23
N GLU A 48 -14.97 -4.97 -33.15
CA GLU A 48 -14.19 -3.80 -32.74
C GLU A 48 -13.83 -3.92 -31.25
N ALA A 49 -14.82 -4.22 -30.40
CA ALA A 49 -14.61 -4.44 -28.97
C ALA A 49 -13.65 -5.62 -28.72
N ARG A 50 -13.79 -6.72 -29.48
CA ARG A 50 -12.87 -7.86 -29.41
C ARG A 50 -11.42 -7.48 -29.73
N THR A 51 -11.23 -6.61 -30.72
CA THR A 51 -9.89 -6.13 -31.10
C THR A 51 -9.28 -5.27 -30.00
N LEU A 52 -10.07 -4.36 -29.41
CA LEU A 52 -9.65 -3.53 -28.28
C LEU A 52 -9.25 -4.39 -27.07
N LEU A 53 -10.12 -5.30 -26.65
CA LEU A 53 -9.88 -6.19 -25.50
C LEU A 53 -8.66 -7.08 -25.71
N ARG A 54 -8.39 -7.52 -26.95
CA ARG A 54 -7.19 -8.31 -27.27
C ARG A 54 -5.92 -7.49 -27.08
N ASN A 55 -5.95 -6.22 -27.45
CA ASN A 55 -4.82 -5.31 -27.23
C ASN A 55 -4.62 -5.02 -25.74
N GLN A 56 -5.70 -4.78 -24.98
CA GLN A 56 -5.64 -4.61 -23.54
C GLN A 56 -5.10 -5.85 -22.82
N LEU A 57 -5.52 -7.05 -23.24
CA LEU A 57 -4.98 -8.31 -22.69
C LEU A 57 -3.46 -8.40 -22.89
N ARG A 58 -2.98 -8.10 -24.10
CA ARG A 58 -1.54 -8.11 -24.41
C ARG A 58 -0.76 -7.08 -23.58
N GLN A 59 -1.31 -5.87 -23.46
CA GLN A 59 -0.71 -4.81 -22.64
C GLN A 59 -0.69 -5.19 -21.16
N GLY A 60 -1.77 -5.78 -20.63
CA GLY A 60 -1.84 -6.25 -19.25
C GLY A 60 -0.82 -7.36 -18.95
N ILE A 61 -0.61 -8.29 -19.88
CA ILE A 61 0.43 -9.32 -19.76
C ILE A 61 1.84 -8.70 -19.72
N ALA A 62 2.12 -7.76 -20.63
CA ALA A 62 3.40 -7.05 -20.66
C ALA A 62 3.64 -6.25 -19.37
N MET A 63 2.61 -5.53 -18.88
CA MET A 63 2.66 -4.78 -17.64
C MET A 63 2.91 -5.69 -16.43
N HIS A 64 2.21 -6.83 -16.33
CA HIS A 64 2.46 -7.81 -15.27
C HIS A 64 3.91 -8.31 -15.29
N GLN A 65 4.48 -8.56 -16.47
CA GLN A 65 5.87 -8.96 -16.62
C GLN A 65 6.83 -7.86 -16.12
N GLU A 66 6.64 -6.62 -16.56
CA GLU A 66 7.48 -5.49 -16.15
C GLU A 66 7.47 -5.26 -14.63
N ILE A 67 6.29 -5.35 -14.01
CA ILE A 67 6.13 -5.23 -12.55
C ILE A 67 6.86 -6.39 -11.86
N THR A 68 6.65 -7.64 -12.31
CA THR A 68 7.30 -8.83 -11.73
C THR A 68 8.81 -8.70 -11.80
N ASP A 69 9.35 -8.30 -12.95
CA ASP A 69 10.79 -8.14 -13.16
C ASP A 69 11.37 -7.03 -12.26
N LEU A 70 10.63 -5.92 -12.09
CA LEU A 70 11.01 -4.87 -11.15
C LEU A 70 11.08 -5.39 -9.72
N MET A 71 10.05 -6.10 -9.27
CA MET A 71 9.98 -6.64 -7.92
C MET A 71 11.08 -7.67 -7.65
N MET A 72 11.40 -8.53 -8.63
CA MET A 72 12.52 -9.45 -8.54
C MET A 72 13.87 -8.74 -8.46
N ARG A 73 14.10 -7.71 -9.29
CA ARG A 73 15.35 -6.90 -9.25
C ARG A 73 15.52 -6.20 -7.91
N LYS A 74 14.42 -5.72 -7.33
CA LYS A 74 14.38 -5.03 -6.04
C LYS A 74 14.36 -5.95 -4.82
N LYS A 75 14.31 -7.29 -5.02
CA LYS A 75 14.20 -8.28 -3.94
C LYS A 75 12.92 -8.11 -3.11
N TRP A 76 11.86 -7.65 -3.76
CA TRP A 76 10.51 -7.56 -3.20
C TRP A 76 9.68 -8.81 -3.50
N PHE A 77 10.14 -9.66 -4.41
CA PHE A 77 9.45 -10.86 -4.83
C PHE A 77 10.44 -11.93 -5.31
N HIS A 78 10.30 -13.14 -4.78
CA HIS A 78 11.19 -14.30 -4.95
C HIS A 78 10.39 -15.50 -5.44
N PRO A 79 9.88 -15.47 -6.69
CA PRO A 79 8.95 -16.49 -7.18
C PRO A 79 9.54 -17.89 -7.31
N TYR A 80 10.87 -18.02 -7.39
CA TYR A 80 11.57 -19.30 -7.55
C TYR A 80 12.12 -19.86 -6.22
N GLU A 81 12.25 -19.01 -5.20
CA GLU A 81 12.83 -19.33 -3.90
C GLU A 81 11.78 -19.23 -2.79
N LEU A 82 10.88 -20.22 -2.73
CA LEU A 82 9.73 -20.21 -1.80
C LEU A 82 10.12 -20.04 -0.32
N SER A 83 11.26 -20.58 0.10
CA SER A 83 11.74 -20.42 1.49
C SER A 83 12.12 -18.97 1.79
N GLU A 84 12.71 -18.25 0.83
CA GLU A 84 13.06 -16.84 0.97
C GLU A 84 11.79 -15.98 0.90
N GLN A 85 10.89 -16.26 -0.04
CA GLN A 85 9.59 -15.58 -0.14
C GLN A 85 8.78 -15.71 1.15
N TYR A 86 8.75 -16.90 1.77
CA TYR A 86 8.04 -17.11 3.03
C TYR A 86 8.58 -16.23 4.17
N GLN A 87 9.90 -16.07 4.28
CA GLN A 87 10.51 -15.19 5.27
C GLN A 87 10.17 -13.73 5.01
N LEU A 88 10.19 -13.31 3.74
CA LEU A 88 9.80 -11.96 3.31
C LEU A 88 8.32 -11.67 3.61
N ASP A 89 7.44 -12.65 3.37
CA ASP A 89 6.00 -12.54 3.66
C ASP A 89 5.76 -12.39 5.16
N GLN A 90 6.47 -13.17 5.99
CA GLN A 90 6.38 -13.06 7.45
C GLN A 90 6.86 -11.70 7.97
N LEU A 91 7.95 -11.16 7.40
CA LEU A 91 8.43 -9.82 7.70
C LEU A 91 7.38 -8.76 7.32
N SER A 92 6.80 -8.87 6.13
CA SER A 92 5.78 -7.95 5.63
C SER A 92 4.51 -7.97 6.49
N ALA A 93 4.09 -9.14 6.95
CA ALA A 93 2.97 -9.29 7.88
C ALA A 93 3.26 -8.62 9.23
N ASN A 94 4.46 -8.83 9.79
CA ASN A 94 4.87 -8.20 11.05
C ASN A 94 4.93 -6.68 10.92
N ASN A 95 5.47 -6.16 9.82
CA ASN A 95 5.51 -4.72 9.54
C ASN A 95 4.10 -4.14 9.44
N THR A 96 3.18 -4.83 8.78
CA THR A 96 1.77 -4.40 8.68
C THR A 96 1.11 -4.29 10.05
N VAL A 97 1.33 -5.28 10.94
CA VAL A 97 0.83 -5.23 12.32
C VAL A 97 1.44 -4.05 13.09
N MET A 98 2.75 -3.83 12.95
CA MET A 98 3.43 -2.70 13.58
C MET A 98 2.84 -1.36 13.14
N ILE A 99 2.64 -1.15 11.83
CA ILE A 99 2.04 0.06 11.27
C ILE A 99 0.60 0.24 11.78
N GLY A 100 -0.19 -0.84 11.83
CA GLY A 100 -1.55 -0.82 12.37
C GLY A 100 -1.65 -0.46 13.85
N GLN A 101 -0.56 -0.61 14.61
CA GLN A 101 -0.46 -0.22 16.02
C GLN A 101 0.07 1.21 16.22
N MET A 102 0.49 1.90 15.16
CA MET A 102 0.98 3.27 15.24
C MET A 102 -0.17 4.24 15.56
N ASN A 103 0.11 5.21 16.44
CA ASN A 103 -0.84 6.27 16.76
C ASN A 103 -0.75 7.39 15.70
N LEU A 104 -1.37 7.16 14.53
CA LEU A 104 -1.29 8.06 13.37
C LEU A 104 -2.21 9.27 13.48
N PHE A 105 -3.27 9.17 14.27
CA PHE A 105 -4.29 10.22 14.38
C PHE A 105 -4.59 10.51 15.84
N PRO A 106 -4.83 11.79 16.20
CA PRO A 106 -5.24 12.13 17.56
C PRO A 106 -6.58 11.49 17.89
N GLY A 107 -6.74 11.05 19.15
CA GLY A 107 -7.99 10.45 19.63
C GLY A 107 -9.17 11.43 19.67
N ASP A 108 -8.90 12.74 19.68
CA ASP A 108 -9.89 13.79 19.49
C ASP A 108 -9.53 14.65 18.27
N THR A 109 -10.48 14.78 17.34
CA THR A 109 -10.38 15.61 16.11
C THR A 109 -11.29 16.84 16.18
N SER A 110 -11.92 17.09 17.33
CA SER A 110 -12.79 18.24 17.53
C SER A 110 -12.01 19.55 17.34
N ARG A 111 -12.67 20.57 16.75
CA ARG A 111 -12.04 21.89 16.59
C ARG A 111 -11.59 22.47 17.93
N LYS A 112 -12.29 22.15 19.02
CA LYS A 112 -11.97 22.59 20.39
C LYS A 112 -10.66 21.96 20.90
N GLY A 113 -10.38 20.71 20.54
CA GLY A 113 -9.10 20.04 20.85
C GLY A 113 -7.94 20.46 19.93
N MET A 114 -8.23 21.08 18.77
CA MET A 114 -7.22 21.61 17.83
C MET A 114 -6.79 23.05 18.14
N PHE A 115 -7.52 23.76 19.00
CA PHE A 115 -7.00 24.98 19.60
C PHE A 115 -6.10 24.55 20.74
N ASP A 116 -4.80 24.81 20.56
CA ASP A 116 -3.74 24.52 21.52
C ASP A 116 -4.21 24.82 22.95
N ARG A 117 -3.86 23.90 23.84
CA ARG A 117 -4.19 23.85 25.27
C ARG A 117 -4.51 25.24 25.79
N THR A 118 -5.71 25.43 26.36
CA THR A 118 -6.02 26.68 27.07
C THR A 118 -4.85 27.00 27.99
N PRO A 119 -4.35 28.25 28.07
CA PRO A 119 -3.13 28.63 28.80
C PRO A 119 -3.03 28.08 30.24
N ASP A 120 -4.18 27.72 30.77
CA ASP A 120 -4.47 27.27 32.12
C ASP A 120 -4.14 25.78 32.38
N GLU A 121 -3.86 24.95 31.35
CA GLU A 121 -3.51 23.53 31.54
C GLU A 121 -2.15 23.31 32.25
N HIS A 122 -1.38 24.37 32.46
CA HIS A 122 -0.21 24.34 33.34
C HIS A 122 -0.55 24.43 34.85
N MET A 123 -1.79 24.78 35.21
CA MET A 123 -2.23 24.83 36.61
C MET A 123 -2.86 23.50 37.02
N LYS A 124 -2.03 22.57 37.50
CA LYS A 124 -2.51 21.46 38.31
C LYS A 124 -3.10 22.01 39.61
N GLY A 125 -4.37 21.69 39.87
CA GLY A 125 -4.99 21.54 41.20
C GLY A 125 -4.77 22.62 42.26
N ASP A 126 -5.88 23.16 42.78
CA ASP A 126 -6.00 24.03 43.97
C ASP A 126 -5.55 25.50 43.87
N GLN A 127 -5.46 26.08 42.67
CA GLN A 127 -5.32 27.54 42.53
C GLN A 127 -6.22 28.13 41.44
N ALA A 128 -7.53 27.88 41.55
CA ALA A 128 -8.58 28.64 40.88
C ALA A 128 -9.55 29.21 41.93
#